data_AF-A0A0X3RYH5-F1
#
_entry.id   AF-A0A0X3RYH5-F1
#
_cell.length_a   1.000
_cell.length_b   1.000
_cell.length_c   1.000
_cell.angle_alpha   90.00
_cell.angle_beta   90.00
_cell.angle_gamma   90.00
#
_symmetry.space_group_name_H-M   'P 1'
#
loop_
_entity.id
_entity.type
_entity.pdbx_description
1 polymer ?
#
loop_
_entity_poly.entity_id
_entity_poly.type
_entity_poly.pdbx_seq_one_letter_code
_entity_poly.pdbx_strand_id
1 'polypeptide(L)'
;MSVRVARHGAPGPDDEAYAKSLGESTAKSIQWLEESPRMFNSTLGKAILHMDARCAVDPRAGQLETWEAVVTAMQVGSAMFAAAVTTEESVQCRINREMRTIPATGPQDYSDAGNWLTAFWLAVVCREQNRMAQLCEVPIELLRASGAEVDEYVYHWVDALQTYWLRRPGLVEKLVAAIEGSYPEAATITPPDLLQNILYQPINLFHRFVRKDEQGFNQALVEALELHKQYWTADEDRAQRVDGLVALGLLAVVCLAHDGGIPIEVESDYLPKHLVQRSWLGEFET
;
A
#
# COMPACT_ATOMS: atom_id res chain seq x y z
N MET A 1 23.05 13.90 9.16
CA MET A 1 22.09 14.45 10.16
C MET A 1 20.72 14.07 9.64
N SER A 2 19.84 13.50 10.45
CA SER A 2 18.52 13.13 9.95
C SER A 2 17.66 14.37 9.68
N VAL A 3 16.97 14.39 8.54
CA VAL A 3 16.00 15.44 8.18
C VAL A 3 14.62 15.00 8.69
N ARG A 4 13.89 15.90 9.35
CA ARG A 4 12.54 15.59 9.84
C ARG A 4 11.48 16.31 9.00
N VAL A 5 10.53 15.55 8.44
CA VAL A 5 9.34 16.08 7.76
C VAL A 5 8.11 15.80 8.63
N ALA A 6 7.47 16.87 9.12
CA ALA A 6 6.34 16.75 10.04
C ALA A 6 5.04 16.37 9.32
N ARG A 7 4.35 15.35 9.85
CA ARG A 7 3.02 14.93 9.41
C ARG A 7 1.97 16.02 9.64
N HIS A 8 0.93 16.07 8.82
CA HIS A 8 -0.29 16.80 9.15
C HIS A 8 -1.11 16.03 10.20
N GLY A 9 -2.01 16.75 10.87
CA GLY A 9 -2.81 16.20 11.96
C GLY A 9 -1.99 15.98 13.24
N ALA A 10 -2.71 15.90 14.36
CA ALA A 10 -2.17 15.50 15.66
C ALA A 10 -3.17 14.54 16.31
N PRO A 11 -2.72 13.64 17.20
CA PRO A 11 -3.62 12.75 17.91
C PRO A 11 -4.73 13.55 18.62
N GLY A 12 -5.98 13.26 18.27
CA GLY A 12 -7.17 13.80 18.90
C GLY A 12 -7.64 12.97 20.09
N PRO A 13 -8.45 13.54 21.00
CA PRO A 13 -8.98 12.82 22.16
C PRO A 13 -9.91 11.65 21.79
N ASP A 14 -10.52 11.69 20.61
CA ASP A 14 -11.48 10.69 20.14
C ASP A 14 -10.84 9.60 19.25
N ASP A 15 -9.55 9.72 18.90
CA ASP A 15 -8.89 8.85 17.92
C ASP A 15 -8.85 7.39 18.37
N GLU A 16 -8.65 7.13 19.67
CA GLU A 16 -8.65 5.76 20.22
C GLU A 16 -10.03 5.09 20.05
N ALA A 17 -11.09 5.82 20.40
CA ALA A 17 -12.45 5.32 20.29
C ALA A 17 -12.85 5.10 18.82
N TYR A 18 -12.44 6.02 17.94
CA TYR A 18 -12.67 5.92 16.50
C TYR A 18 -11.93 4.72 15.89
N ALA A 19 -10.64 4.56 16.19
CA ALA A 19 -9.84 3.44 15.70
C ALA A 19 -10.41 2.09 16.19
N LYS A 20 -10.81 2.00 17.46
CA LYS A 20 -11.48 0.80 18.00
C LYS A 20 -12.78 0.49 17.25
N SER A 21 -13.62 1.49 17.02
CA SER A 21 -14.87 1.32 16.27
C SER A 21 -14.62 0.82 14.83
N LEU A 22 -13.58 1.34 14.16
CA LEU A 22 -13.16 0.87 12.84
C LEU A 22 -12.65 -0.58 12.87
N GLY A 23 -11.90 -0.97 13.89
CA GLY A 23 -11.46 -2.36 14.09
C GLY A 23 -12.64 -3.32 14.22
N GLU A 24 -13.63 -2.98 15.06
CA GLU A 24 -14.85 -3.77 15.23
C GLU A 24 -15.67 -3.84 13.92
N SER A 25 -15.81 -2.72 13.20
CA SER A 25 -16.50 -2.72 11.90
C SER A 25 -15.74 -3.53 10.85
N THR A 26 -14.42 -3.52 10.86
CA THR A 26 -13.57 -4.26 9.91
C THR A 26 -13.70 -5.75 10.17
N ALA A 27 -13.60 -6.19 11.43
CA ALA A 27 -13.80 -7.58 11.82
C ALA A 27 -15.19 -8.11 11.40
N LYS A 28 -16.24 -7.31 11.59
CA LYS A 28 -17.59 -7.65 11.10
C LYS A 28 -17.62 -7.78 9.58
N SER A 29 -17.03 -6.85 8.84
CA SER A 29 -16.98 -6.91 7.36
C SER A 29 -16.21 -8.13 6.85
N ILE A 30 -15.15 -8.56 7.55
CA ILE A 30 -14.36 -9.75 7.20
C ILE A 30 -15.20 -11.04 7.31
N GLN A 31 -16.09 -11.15 8.30
CA GLN A 31 -16.95 -12.34 8.49
C GLN A 31 -17.85 -12.61 7.28
N TRP A 32 -18.21 -11.58 6.50
CA TRP A 32 -19.06 -11.73 5.32
C TRP A 32 -18.31 -12.16 4.06
N LEU A 33 -16.97 -12.22 4.07
CA LEU A 33 -16.20 -12.48 2.85
C LEU A 33 -16.39 -13.90 2.30
N GLU A 34 -16.67 -14.88 3.16
CA GLU A 34 -16.92 -16.27 2.76
C GLU A 34 -18.28 -16.42 2.05
N GLU A 35 -19.27 -15.59 2.41
CA GLU A 35 -20.62 -15.60 1.83
C GLU A 35 -20.80 -14.56 0.71
N SER A 36 -20.06 -13.46 0.76
CA SER A 36 -20.20 -12.33 -0.16
C SER A 36 -18.85 -11.71 -0.53
N PRO A 37 -18.06 -12.38 -1.40
CA PRO A 37 -16.77 -11.86 -1.87
C PRO A 37 -16.84 -10.47 -2.50
N ARG A 38 -17.98 -10.06 -3.06
CA ARG A 38 -18.21 -8.70 -3.59
C ARG A 38 -17.92 -7.58 -2.56
N MET A 39 -17.89 -7.90 -1.27
CA MET A 39 -17.58 -6.96 -0.21
C MET A 39 -16.08 -6.65 -0.09
N PHE A 40 -15.20 -7.39 -0.78
CA PHE A 40 -13.75 -7.26 -0.68
C PHE A 40 -13.26 -5.82 -0.77
N ASN A 41 -13.75 -5.04 -1.75
CA ASN A 41 -13.35 -3.64 -1.92
C ASN A 41 -13.64 -2.81 -0.67
N SER A 42 -14.88 -2.86 -0.20
CA SER A 42 -15.30 -2.12 1.00
C SER A 42 -14.59 -2.60 2.27
N THR A 43 -14.30 -3.91 2.37
CA THR A 43 -13.57 -4.48 3.50
C THR A 43 -12.11 -4.05 3.49
N LEU A 44 -11.46 -4.02 2.33
CA LEU A 44 -10.09 -3.51 2.17
C LEU A 44 -10.02 -2.03 2.54
N GLY A 45 -10.93 -1.20 2.02
CA GLY A 45 -11.01 0.22 2.35
C GLY A 45 -11.18 0.46 3.86
N LYS A 46 -12.05 -0.31 4.53
CA LYS A 46 -12.19 -0.24 6.00
C LYS A 46 -10.94 -0.69 6.75
N ALA A 47 -10.26 -1.73 6.28
CA ALA A 47 -9.05 -2.23 6.92
C ALA A 47 -7.89 -1.22 6.82
N ILE A 48 -7.75 -0.55 5.67
CA ILE A 48 -6.79 0.54 5.47
C ILE A 48 -7.15 1.74 6.36
N LEU A 49 -8.42 2.14 6.36
CA LEU A 49 -8.89 3.22 7.23
C LEU A 49 -8.65 2.93 8.71
N HIS A 50 -8.83 1.68 9.14
CA HIS A 50 -8.51 1.23 10.49
C HIS A 50 -7.00 1.32 10.77
N MET A 51 -6.15 0.88 9.84
CA MET A 51 -4.70 1.03 9.93
C MET A 51 -4.28 2.50 10.08
N ASP A 52 -4.84 3.38 9.27
CA ASP A 52 -4.53 4.81 9.32
C ASP A 52 -4.99 5.46 10.63
N ALA A 53 -6.19 5.09 11.12
CA ALA A 53 -6.68 5.53 12.41
C ALA A 53 -5.81 5.02 13.57
N ARG A 54 -5.28 3.79 13.51
CA ARG A 54 -4.28 3.31 14.49
C ARG A 54 -2.99 4.13 14.41
N CYS A 55 -2.55 4.55 13.22
CA CYS A 55 -1.40 5.44 13.05
C CYS A 55 -1.69 6.90 13.47
N ALA A 56 -2.95 7.29 13.67
CA ALA A 56 -3.30 8.54 14.34
C ALA A 56 -2.98 8.47 15.84
N VAL A 57 -3.42 7.38 16.49
CA VAL A 57 -3.21 7.08 17.92
C VAL A 57 -1.75 6.78 18.25
N ASP A 58 -1.09 6.00 17.38
CA ASP A 58 0.27 5.51 17.54
C ASP A 58 1.11 5.84 16.29
N PRO A 59 1.55 7.12 16.13
CA PRO A 59 2.20 7.60 14.91
C PRO A 59 3.51 6.90 14.54
N ARG A 60 4.16 6.26 15.51
CA ARG A 60 5.40 5.51 15.28
C ARG A 60 5.16 4.03 15.04
N ALA A 61 3.92 3.55 15.18
CA ALA A 61 3.51 2.14 15.11
C ALA A 61 4.23 1.23 16.14
N GLY A 62 4.38 1.71 17.38
CA GLY A 62 5.01 0.96 18.46
C GLY A 62 4.09 0.02 19.22
N GLN A 63 2.77 0.05 18.96
CA GLN A 63 1.76 -0.77 19.63
C GLN A 63 1.35 -1.97 18.78
N LEU A 64 1.00 -3.07 19.44
CA LEU A 64 0.59 -4.32 18.80
C LEU A 64 -0.65 -4.14 17.93
N GLU A 65 -1.63 -3.38 18.41
CA GLU A 65 -2.90 -3.15 17.74
C GLU A 65 -2.71 -2.42 16.40
N THR A 66 -1.72 -1.53 16.31
CA THR A 66 -1.34 -0.88 15.05
C THR A 66 -0.81 -1.91 14.06
N TRP A 67 0.05 -2.81 14.55
CA TRP A 67 0.59 -3.89 13.74
C TRP A 67 -0.50 -4.87 13.25
N GLU A 68 -1.41 -5.26 14.14
CA GLU A 68 -2.56 -6.11 13.80
C GLU A 68 -3.44 -5.48 12.70
N ALA A 69 -3.63 -4.17 12.73
CA ALA A 69 -4.38 -3.45 11.70
C ALA A 69 -3.67 -3.51 10.33
N VAL A 70 -2.35 -3.29 10.29
CA VAL A 70 -1.53 -3.41 9.06
C VAL A 70 -1.60 -4.83 8.50
N VAL A 71 -1.42 -5.85 9.35
CA VAL A 71 -1.50 -7.27 8.94
C VAL A 71 -2.90 -7.60 8.43
N THR A 72 -3.95 -7.12 9.07
CA THR A 72 -5.33 -7.35 8.65
C THR A 72 -5.59 -6.77 7.26
N ALA A 73 -5.18 -5.52 7.01
CA ALA A 73 -5.30 -4.89 5.69
C ALA A 73 -4.54 -5.69 4.62
N MET A 74 -3.30 -6.08 4.92
CA MET A 74 -2.48 -6.92 4.03
C MET A 74 -3.16 -8.27 3.71
N GLN A 75 -3.73 -8.93 4.71
CA GLN A 75 -4.39 -10.22 4.54
C GLN A 75 -5.65 -10.11 3.66
N VAL A 76 -6.47 -9.07 3.87
CA VAL A 76 -7.66 -8.80 3.05
C VAL A 76 -7.27 -8.54 1.60
N GLY A 77 -6.29 -7.64 1.36
CA GLY A 77 -5.85 -7.31 0.00
C GLY A 77 -5.23 -8.52 -0.73
N SER A 78 -4.43 -9.32 -0.04
CA SER A 78 -3.86 -10.55 -0.63
C SER A 78 -4.95 -11.59 -0.95
N ALA A 79 -5.94 -11.75 -0.06
CA ALA A 79 -7.02 -12.72 -0.26
C ALA A 79 -7.94 -12.34 -1.43
N MET A 80 -8.18 -11.05 -1.64
CA MET A 80 -8.90 -10.53 -2.82
C MET A 80 -8.28 -11.04 -4.12
N PHE A 81 -6.96 -10.90 -4.29
CA PHE A 81 -6.28 -11.38 -5.50
C PHE A 81 -6.14 -12.90 -5.54
N ALA A 82 -5.92 -13.57 -4.41
CA ALA A 82 -5.91 -15.03 -4.37
C ALA A 82 -7.25 -15.63 -4.87
N ALA A 83 -8.38 -15.04 -4.46
CA ALA A 83 -9.71 -15.45 -4.91
C ALA A 83 -9.99 -15.10 -6.39
N ALA A 84 -9.39 -14.01 -6.89
CA ALA A 84 -9.51 -13.63 -8.29
C ALA A 84 -8.72 -14.55 -9.23
N VAL A 85 -7.55 -15.02 -8.82
CA VAL A 85 -6.65 -15.84 -9.67
C VAL A 85 -6.85 -17.36 -9.54
N THR A 86 -7.49 -17.84 -8.47
CA THR A 86 -7.62 -19.28 -8.23
C THR A 86 -8.40 -19.97 -9.35
N THR A 87 -7.96 -21.16 -9.74
CA THR A 87 -8.65 -22.03 -10.71
C THR A 87 -9.56 -23.05 -10.03
N GLU A 88 -9.44 -23.19 -8.71
CA GLU A 88 -10.31 -24.04 -7.88
C GLU A 88 -11.60 -23.29 -7.52
N GLU A 89 -12.61 -23.98 -6.99
CA GLU A 89 -13.88 -23.35 -6.58
C GLU A 89 -13.71 -22.36 -5.41
N SER A 90 -12.65 -22.51 -4.62
CA SER A 90 -12.33 -21.64 -3.49
C SER A 90 -10.85 -21.66 -3.15
N VAL A 91 -10.40 -20.73 -2.32
CA VAL A 91 -9.02 -20.62 -1.83
C VAL A 91 -9.00 -20.43 -0.31
N GLN A 92 -8.06 -21.10 0.36
CA GLN A 92 -7.83 -20.94 1.78
C GLN A 92 -6.98 -19.69 2.04
N CYS A 93 -7.55 -18.72 2.77
CA CYS A 93 -6.90 -17.46 3.08
C CYS A 93 -6.91 -17.20 4.58
N ARG A 94 -5.74 -16.90 5.16
CA ARG A 94 -5.68 -16.39 6.55
C ARG A 94 -6.06 -14.92 6.54
N ILE A 95 -7.16 -14.59 7.22
CA ILE A 95 -7.67 -13.22 7.36
C ILE A 95 -8.13 -13.00 8.80
N ASN A 96 -7.51 -12.02 9.46
CA ASN A 96 -7.74 -11.66 10.86
C ASN A 96 -7.64 -12.90 11.78
N ARG A 97 -6.47 -13.56 11.76
CA ARG A 97 -6.11 -14.75 12.57
C ARG A 97 -6.87 -16.05 12.26
N GLU A 98 -7.89 -16.01 11.42
CA GLU A 98 -8.69 -17.19 11.05
C GLU A 98 -8.35 -17.67 9.65
N MET A 99 -8.33 -18.99 9.44
CA MET A 99 -8.33 -19.58 8.10
C MET A 99 -9.76 -19.53 7.55
N ARG A 100 -9.93 -18.88 6.41
CA ARG A 100 -11.23 -18.67 5.75
C ARG A 100 -11.23 -19.31 4.37
N THR A 101 -12.38 -19.84 3.97
CA THR A 101 -12.58 -20.43 2.65
C THR A 101 -13.25 -19.41 1.74
N ILE A 102 -12.46 -18.74 0.91
CA ILE A 102 -12.96 -17.67 0.05
C ILE A 102 -13.36 -18.28 -1.31
N PRO A 103 -14.62 -18.13 -1.75
CA PRO A 103 -15.04 -18.56 -3.08
C PRO A 103 -14.21 -17.89 -4.18
N ALA A 104 -13.95 -18.62 -5.26
CA ALA A 104 -13.33 -18.06 -6.45
C ALA A 104 -14.23 -16.95 -7.03
N THR A 105 -13.63 -15.80 -7.36
CA THR A 105 -14.38 -14.64 -7.87
C THR A 105 -14.13 -14.39 -9.36
N GLY A 106 -12.99 -14.85 -9.88
CA GLY A 106 -12.47 -14.36 -11.15
C GLY A 106 -12.17 -12.84 -11.11
N PRO A 107 -11.96 -12.21 -12.28
CA PRO A 107 -11.84 -10.77 -12.40
C PRO A 107 -13.12 -10.07 -11.91
N GLN A 108 -12.95 -9.06 -11.06
CA GLN A 108 -14.00 -8.21 -10.51
C GLN A 108 -13.59 -6.74 -10.64
N ASP A 109 -14.54 -5.81 -10.49
CA ASP A 109 -14.28 -4.36 -10.54
C ASP A 109 -13.22 -3.90 -9.53
N TYR A 110 -13.11 -4.59 -8.39
CA TYR A 110 -12.13 -4.31 -7.34
C TYR A 110 -10.81 -5.07 -7.47
N SER A 111 -10.68 -6.04 -8.39
CA SER A 111 -9.40 -6.71 -8.66
C SER A 111 -8.61 -5.92 -9.71
N ASP A 112 -8.57 -4.61 -9.56
CA ASP A 112 -7.94 -3.65 -10.46
C ASP A 112 -6.46 -3.38 -10.11
N ALA A 113 -5.77 -2.62 -10.96
CA ALA A 113 -4.35 -2.32 -10.79
C ALA A 113 -4.04 -1.42 -9.58
N GLY A 114 -4.94 -0.53 -9.18
CA GLY A 114 -4.78 0.33 -7.99
C GLY A 114 -4.89 -0.47 -6.70
N ASN A 115 -5.88 -1.37 -6.62
CA ASN A 115 -6.01 -2.31 -5.50
C ASN A 115 -4.85 -3.31 -5.47
N TRP A 116 -4.31 -3.71 -6.63
CA TRP A 116 -3.09 -4.54 -6.69
C TRP A 116 -1.90 -3.82 -6.08
N LEU A 117 -1.66 -2.55 -6.45
CA LEU A 117 -0.58 -1.74 -5.88
C LEU A 117 -0.73 -1.62 -4.36
N THR A 118 -1.94 -1.36 -3.89
CA THR A 118 -2.26 -1.27 -2.46
C THR A 118 -1.96 -2.59 -1.73
N ALA A 119 -2.42 -3.72 -2.26
CA ALA A 119 -2.15 -5.04 -1.68
C ALA A 119 -0.64 -5.36 -1.67
N PHE A 120 0.07 -5.02 -2.75
CA PHE A 120 1.51 -5.21 -2.86
C PHE A 120 2.28 -4.34 -1.86
N TRP A 121 1.91 -3.07 -1.68
CA TRP A 121 2.50 -2.19 -0.68
C TRP A 121 2.31 -2.70 0.75
N LEU A 122 1.10 -3.15 1.08
CA LEU A 122 0.83 -3.76 2.39
C LEU A 122 1.68 -5.02 2.60
N ALA A 123 1.84 -5.87 1.58
CA ALA A 123 2.69 -7.06 1.66
C ALA A 123 4.19 -6.70 1.84
N VAL A 124 4.67 -5.66 1.15
CA VAL A 124 6.03 -5.11 1.30
C VAL A 124 6.25 -4.59 2.72
N VAL A 125 5.35 -3.78 3.24
CA VAL A 125 5.43 -3.24 4.62
C VAL A 125 5.47 -4.38 5.64
N CYS A 126 4.74 -5.47 5.39
CA CYS A 126 4.76 -6.66 6.23
C CYS A 126 5.95 -7.60 6.02
N ARG A 127 6.74 -7.42 4.96
CA ARG A 127 7.81 -8.35 4.55
C ARG A 127 7.30 -9.78 4.33
N GLU A 128 6.04 -9.91 3.90
CA GLU A 128 5.38 -11.19 3.66
C GLU A 128 5.75 -11.73 2.26
N GLN A 129 6.97 -12.25 2.14
CA GLN A 129 7.56 -12.63 0.85
C GLN A 129 6.69 -13.59 0.02
N ASN A 130 6.02 -14.55 0.68
CA ASN A 130 5.12 -15.48 0.01
C ASN A 130 3.94 -14.77 -0.65
N ARG A 131 3.34 -13.80 0.05
CA ARG A 131 2.21 -13.03 -0.47
C ARG A 131 2.65 -12.05 -1.54
N MET A 132 3.83 -11.45 -1.39
CA MET A 132 4.44 -10.63 -2.44
C MET A 132 4.66 -11.46 -3.72
N ALA A 133 5.20 -12.67 -3.60
CA ALA A 133 5.38 -13.56 -4.75
C ALA A 133 4.05 -13.94 -5.41
N GLN A 134 3.03 -14.30 -4.61
CA GLN A 134 1.69 -14.59 -5.11
C GLN A 134 1.06 -13.40 -5.86
N LEU A 135 1.14 -12.19 -5.28
CA LEU A 135 0.67 -10.97 -5.93
C LEU A 135 1.40 -10.71 -7.24
N CYS A 136 2.72 -10.95 -7.30
CA CYS A 136 3.48 -10.77 -8.52
C CYS A 136 3.18 -11.79 -9.63
N GLU A 137 2.49 -12.88 -9.32
CA GLU A 137 2.01 -13.85 -10.31
C GLU A 137 0.60 -13.53 -10.82
N VAL A 138 -0.07 -12.50 -10.29
CA VAL A 138 -1.37 -12.05 -10.81
C VAL A 138 -1.21 -11.55 -12.25
N PRO A 139 -1.90 -12.12 -13.25
CA PRO A 139 -1.76 -11.68 -14.64
C PRO A 139 -2.25 -10.24 -14.82
N ILE A 140 -1.50 -9.42 -15.57
CA ILE A 140 -1.92 -8.06 -15.92
C ILE A 140 -3.26 -8.07 -16.66
N GLU A 141 -3.51 -9.07 -17.50
CA GLU A 141 -4.79 -9.22 -18.21
C GLU A 141 -5.98 -9.41 -17.27
N LEU A 142 -5.77 -10.01 -16.09
CA LEU A 142 -6.82 -10.10 -15.06
C LEU A 142 -7.13 -8.72 -14.48
N LEU A 143 -6.10 -7.90 -14.23
CA LEU A 143 -6.29 -6.54 -13.74
C LEU A 143 -7.02 -5.67 -14.78
N ARG A 144 -6.69 -5.84 -16.07
CA ARG A 144 -7.39 -5.16 -17.17
C ARG A 144 -8.84 -5.62 -17.32
N ALA A 145 -9.11 -6.90 -17.05
CA ALA A 145 -10.45 -7.46 -17.09
C ALA A 145 -11.37 -6.99 -15.94
N SER A 146 -10.85 -6.22 -14.97
CA SER A 146 -11.67 -5.59 -13.90
C SER A 146 -12.70 -4.61 -14.45
N GLY A 147 -12.44 -4.00 -15.62
CA GLY A 147 -13.27 -2.93 -16.17
C GLY A 147 -13.02 -1.56 -15.52
N ALA A 148 -12.05 -1.44 -14.62
CA ALA A 148 -11.65 -0.16 -14.05
C ALA A 148 -10.93 0.71 -15.10
N GLU A 149 -11.37 1.96 -15.23
CA GLU A 149 -10.71 2.98 -16.04
C GLU A 149 -9.49 3.51 -15.27
N VAL A 150 -8.30 3.09 -15.67
CA VAL A 150 -7.02 3.54 -15.09
C VAL A 150 -6.05 3.91 -16.21
N ASP A 151 -5.18 4.88 -15.96
CA ASP A 151 -4.16 5.26 -16.94
C ASP A 151 -3.20 4.10 -17.21
N GLU A 152 -2.75 3.99 -18.46
CA GLU A 152 -1.93 2.87 -18.94
C GLU A 152 -0.61 2.70 -18.16
N TYR A 153 -0.05 3.81 -17.66
CA TYR A 153 1.18 3.79 -16.87
C TYR A 153 1.06 2.94 -15.60
N VAL A 154 -0.16 2.79 -15.04
CA VAL A 154 -0.40 1.98 -13.84
C VAL A 154 -0.09 0.52 -14.13
N TYR A 155 -0.44 0.00 -15.31
CA TYR A 155 -0.11 -1.37 -15.71
C TYR A 155 1.39 -1.55 -15.95
N HIS A 156 2.05 -0.57 -16.57
CA HIS A 156 3.52 -0.59 -16.69
C HIS A 156 4.20 -0.57 -15.32
N TRP A 157 3.62 0.16 -14.36
CA TRP A 157 4.13 0.23 -13.01
C TRP A 157 3.97 -1.09 -12.26
N VAL A 158 2.80 -1.73 -12.37
CA VAL A 158 2.59 -3.10 -11.88
C VAL A 158 3.62 -4.05 -12.49
N ASP A 159 3.79 -4.07 -13.82
CA ASP A 159 4.73 -4.95 -14.50
C ASP A 159 6.19 -4.72 -14.03
N ALA A 160 6.59 -3.46 -13.84
CA ALA A 160 7.92 -3.14 -13.31
C ALA A 160 8.13 -3.74 -11.91
N LEU A 161 7.14 -3.64 -11.02
CA LEU A 161 7.20 -4.21 -9.66
C LEU A 161 7.22 -5.74 -9.68
N GLN A 162 6.34 -6.36 -10.49
CA GLN A 162 6.34 -7.81 -10.69
C GLN A 162 7.69 -8.30 -11.22
N THR A 163 8.23 -7.59 -12.20
CA THR A 163 9.52 -7.89 -12.84
C THR A 163 10.67 -7.78 -11.85
N TYR A 164 10.69 -6.72 -11.04
CA TYR A 164 11.68 -6.54 -9.98
C TYR A 164 11.63 -7.68 -8.96
N TRP A 165 10.45 -7.96 -8.40
CA TRP A 165 10.32 -8.92 -7.31
C TRP A 165 10.64 -10.35 -7.75
N LEU A 166 10.11 -10.76 -8.90
CA LEU A 166 10.33 -12.08 -9.49
C LEU A 166 11.66 -12.19 -10.24
N ARG A 167 12.46 -11.12 -10.26
CA ARG A 167 13.77 -11.03 -10.94
C ARG A 167 13.69 -11.42 -12.42
N ARG A 168 12.61 -11.02 -13.09
CA ARG A 168 12.41 -11.21 -14.54
C ARG A 168 13.26 -10.18 -15.32
N PRO A 169 13.65 -10.46 -16.57
CA PRO A 169 14.34 -9.48 -17.41
C PRO A 169 13.42 -8.31 -17.80
N GLY A 170 14.02 -7.18 -18.20
CA GLY A 170 13.30 -6.03 -18.76
C GLY A 170 12.81 -4.99 -17.75
N LEU A 171 13.39 -4.95 -16.54
CA LEU A 171 12.97 -4.01 -15.48
C LEU A 171 13.12 -2.54 -15.90
N VAL A 172 14.24 -2.21 -16.56
CA VAL A 172 14.55 -0.83 -16.92
C VAL A 172 13.53 -0.29 -17.91
N GLU A 173 13.23 -1.07 -18.95
CA GLU A 173 12.29 -0.72 -20.00
C GLU A 173 10.87 -0.48 -19.43
N LYS A 174 10.41 -1.37 -18.55
CA LYS A 174 9.09 -1.25 -17.90
C LYS A 174 9.01 -0.06 -16.96
N LEU A 175 10.07 0.19 -16.19
CA LEU A 175 10.12 1.35 -15.29
C LEU A 175 10.15 2.66 -16.07
N VAL A 176 10.90 2.73 -17.18
CA VAL A 176 10.89 3.91 -18.06
C VAL A 176 9.50 4.13 -18.64
N ALA A 177 8.82 3.08 -19.12
CA ALA A 177 7.44 3.19 -19.63
C ALA A 177 6.46 3.70 -18.55
N ALA A 178 6.61 3.26 -17.30
CA ALA A 178 5.81 3.77 -16.18
C ALA A 178 6.08 5.25 -15.89
N ILE A 179 7.34 5.68 -15.92
CA ILE A 179 7.73 7.09 -15.73
C ILE A 179 7.17 7.96 -16.85
N GLU A 180 7.42 7.59 -18.11
CA GLU A 180 6.97 8.37 -19.28
C GLU A 180 5.44 8.43 -19.38
N GLY A 181 4.76 7.32 -19.12
CA GLY A 181 3.30 7.28 -19.11
C GLY A 181 2.66 8.05 -17.95
N SER A 182 3.42 8.34 -16.88
CA SER A 182 2.95 9.13 -15.73
C SER A 182 3.09 10.64 -15.92
N TYR A 183 3.61 11.11 -17.05
CA TYR A 183 3.66 12.54 -17.34
C TYR A 183 2.24 13.10 -17.56
N PRO A 184 1.98 14.38 -17.17
CA PRO A 184 0.66 15.00 -17.31
C PRO A 184 0.09 15.02 -18.73
N GLU A 185 0.95 14.91 -19.74
CA GLU A 185 0.58 14.88 -21.16
C GLU A 185 0.05 13.51 -21.60
N ALA A 186 0.38 12.44 -20.86
CA ALA A 186 0.02 11.05 -21.17
C ALA A 186 -1.07 10.50 -20.23
N ALA A 187 -0.99 10.83 -18.93
CA ALA A 187 -1.99 10.44 -17.96
C ALA A 187 -3.19 11.41 -18.01
N THR A 188 -4.35 10.90 -18.40
CA THR A 188 -5.55 11.69 -18.69
C THR A 188 -6.74 11.33 -17.81
N ILE A 189 -6.73 10.16 -17.17
CA ILE A 189 -7.79 9.69 -16.28
C ILE A 189 -7.56 10.20 -14.85
N THR A 190 -6.33 10.08 -14.36
CA THR A 190 -5.96 10.48 -13.00
C THR A 190 -5.91 12.00 -12.86
N PRO A 191 -6.52 12.59 -11.82
CA PRO A 191 -6.38 14.02 -11.53
C PRO A 191 -4.91 14.44 -11.41
N PRO A 192 -4.46 15.52 -12.07
CA PRO A 192 -3.06 15.94 -12.07
C PRO A 192 -2.49 16.21 -10.67
N ASP A 193 -3.29 16.74 -9.75
CA ASP A 193 -2.88 17.01 -8.37
C ASP A 193 -2.59 15.70 -7.59
N LEU A 194 -3.42 14.68 -7.78
CA LEU A 194 -3.23 13.36 -7.18
C LEU A 194 -2.01 12.65 -7.80
N LEU A 195 -1.89 12.69 -9.13
CA LEU A 195 -0.78 12.07 -9.85
C LEU A 195 0.56 12.64 -9.40
N GLN A 196 0.70 13.97 -9.46
CA GLN A 196 1.95 14.66 -9.15
C GLN A 196 2.33 14.51 -7.68
N ASN A 197 1.38 14.67 -6.75
CA ASN A 197 1.73 14.76 -5.34
C ASN A 197 1.78 13.41 -4.63
N ILE A 198 1.06 12.40 -5.14
CA ILE A 198 0.91 11.10 -4.48
C ILE A 198 1.41 9.94 -5.36
N LEU A 199 0.83 9.75 -6.55
CA LEU A 199 1.00 8.49 -7.28
C LEU A 199 2.35 8.36 -8.01
N TYR A 200 2.93 9.46 -8.48
CA TYR A 200 4.26 9.46 -9.11
C TYR A 200 5.40 9.25 -8.10
N GLN A 201 5.21 9.67 -6.85
CA GLN A 201 6.29 9.75 -5.88
C GLN A 201 6.91 8.38 -5.53
N PRO A 202 6.15 7.28 -5.35
CA PRO A 202 6.71 5.94 -5.22
C PRO A 202 7.50 5.48 -6.46
N ILE A 203 7.09 5.86 -7.67
CA ILE A 203 7.79 5.50 -8.92
C ILE A 203 9.17 6.18 -8.95
N ASN A 204 9.21 7.47 -8.64
CA ASN A 204 10.47 8.24 -8.57
C ASN A 204 11.42 7.67 -7.51
N LEU A 205 10.94 7.40 -6.29
CA LEU A 205 11.75 6.78 -5.24
C LEU A 205 12.26 5.40 -5.64
N PHE A 206 11.42 4.59 -6.26
CA PHE A 206 11.81 3.26 -6.69
C PHE A 206 12.89 3.30 -7.77
N HIS A 207 12.81 4.25 -8.72
CA HIS A 207 13.89 4.48 -9.68
C HIS A 207 15.23 4.82 -9.00
N ARG A 208 15.22 5.67 -7.97
CA ARG A 208 16.44 5.98 -7.17
C ARG A 208 16.96 4.74 -6.44
N PHE A 209 16.06 3.95 -5.87
CA PHE A 209 16.38 2.70 -5.19
C PHE A 209 17.04 1.67 -6.14
N VAL A 210 16.46 1.41 -7.31
CA VAL A 210 17.02 0.47 -8.30
C VAL A 210 18.42 0.91 -8.76
N ARG A 211 18.66 2.22 -8.84
CA ARG A 211 19.98 2.79 -9.19
C ARG A 211 20.97 2.83 -8.02
N LYS A 212 20.55 2.48 -6.80
CA LYS A 212 21.33 2.62 -5.56
C LYS A 212 21.84 4.05 -5.35
N ASP A 213 21.03 5.04 -5.73
CA ASP A 213 21.33 6.46 -5.56
C ASP A 213 20.94 6.91 -4.15
N GLU A 214 21.78 6.62 -3.15
CA GLU A 214 21.47 6.87 -1.72
C GLU A 214 21.16 8.35 -1.43
N GLN A 215 21.97 9.26 -1.96
CA GLN A 215 21.78 10.70 -1.77
C GLN A 215 20.51 11.19 -2.47
N GLY A 216 20.31 10.79 -3.74
CA GLY A 216 19.13 11.16 -4.51
C GLY A 216 17.84 10.54 -3.95
N PHE A 217 17.92 9.34 -3.35
CA PHE A 217 16.80 8.70 -2.67
C PHE A 217 16.34 9.52 -1.46
N ASN A 218 17.26 9.90 -0.58
CA ASN A 218 16.91 10.68 0.62
C ASN A 218 16.42 12.09 0.27
N GLN A 219 17.00 12.74 -0.74
CA GLN A 219 16.50 14.04 -1.23
C GLN A 219 15.07 13.90 -1.78
N ALA A 220 14.84 12.94 -2.68
CA ALA A 220 13.53 12.70 -3.27
C ALA A 220 12.49 12.28 -2.21
N LEU A 221 12.90 11.62 -1.13
CA LEU A 221 12.02 11.24 -0.04
C LEU A 221 11.50 12.45 0.74
N VAL A 222 12.38 13.42 1.02
CA VAL A 222 11.97 14.70 1.66
C VAL A 222 10.94 15.41 0.77
N GLU A 223 11.24 15.54 -0.52
CA GLU A 223 10.34 16.19 -1.49
C GLU A 223 8.99 15.46 -1.59
N ALA A 224 9.00 14.13 -1.69
CA ALA A 224 7.79 13.31 -1.75
C ALA A 224 6.89 13.46 -0.51
N LEU A 225 7.49 13.55 0.68
CA LEU A 225 6.75 13.72 1.93
C LEU A 225 6.12 15.12 2.04
N GLU A 226 6.82 16.15 1.58
CA GLU A 226 6.25 17.51 1.52
C GLU A 226 5.12 17.61 0.48
N LEU A 227 5.24 16.94 -0.67
CA LEU A 227 4.16 16.86 -1.67
C LEU A 227 2.95 16.08 -1.13
N HIS A 228 3.18 14.97 -0.43
CA HIS A 228 2.11 14.22 0.24
C HIS A 228 1.40 15.11 1.26
N LYS A 229 2.14 15.85 2.09
CA LYS A 229 1.57 16.83 3.01
C LYS A 229 0.78 17.90 2.29
N GLN A 230 1.32 18.50 1.24
CA GLN A 230 0.66 19.52 0.43
C GLN A 230 -0.68 19.03 -0.12
N TYR A 231 -0.75 17.80 -0.63
CA TYR A 231 -1.98 17.23 -1.16
C TYR A 231 -3.07 17.09 -0.10
N TRP A 232 -2.71 16.55 1.07
CA TRP A 232 -3.66 16.31 2.15
C TRP A 232 -4.03 17.55 2.93
N THR A 233 -3.22 18.62 2.89
CA THR A 233 -3.56 19.91 3.50
C THR A 233 -4.01 20.97 2.48
N ALA A 234 -4.38 20.55 1.27
CA ALA A 234 -4.83 21.48 0.23
C ALA A 234 -6.16 22.18 0.58
N ASP A 235 -6.99 21.51 1.38
CA ASP A 235 -8.26 22.03 1.89
C ASP A 235 -8.57 21.42 3.27
N GLU A 236 -9.53 22.01 3.98
CA GLU A 236 -9.91 21.59 5.33
C GLU A 236 -10.48 20.17 5.38
N ASP A 237 -11.23 19.76 4.35
CA ASP A 237 -11.83 18.42 4.32
C ASP A 237 -10.74 17.36 4.24
N ARG A 238 -9.78 17.49 3.31
CA ARG A 238 -8.63 16.58 3.19
C ARG A 238 -7.78 16.57 4.45
N ALA A 239 -7.57 17.73 5.09
CA ALA A 239 -6.68 17.85 6.24
C ALA A 239 -7.20 17.08 7.48
N GLN A 240 -8.50 16.81 7.56
CA GLN A 240 -9.14 16.03 8.63
C GLN A 240 -9.23 14.53 8.31
N ARG A 241 -8.85 14.10 7.11
CA ARG A 241 -8.96 12.70 6.71
C ARG A 241 -7.79 11.89 7.26
N VAL A 242 -8.13 10.84 8.00
CA VAL A 242 -7.13 9.89 8.48
C VAL A 242 -6.44 9.15 7.33
N ASP A 243 -7.07 9.03 6.15
CA ASP A 243 -6.50 8.38 4.95
C ASP A 243 -5.13 8.97 4.53
N GLY A 244 -4.85 10.22 4.91
CA GLY A 244 -3.59 10.89 4.60
C GLY A 244 -2.46 10.66 5.59
N LEU A 245 -2.72 9.97 6.70
CA LEU A 245 -1.79 9.89 7.83
C LEU A 245 -0.64 8.89 7.61
N VAL A 246 -0.76 8.01 6.62
CA VAL A 246 0.30 7.08 6.20
C VAL A 246 0.52 7.24 4.70
N ALA A 247 1.77 7.50 4.30
CA ALA A 247 2.14 7.57 2.89
C ALA A 247 2.47 6.15 2.38
N LEU A 248 1.46 5.27 2.25
CA LEU A 248 1.65 3.82 2.06
C LEU A 248 2.64 3.44 0.95
N GLY A 249 2.53 4.06 -0.23
CA GLY A 249 3.45 3.80 -1.34
C GLY A 249 4.90 4.23 -1.03
N LEU A 250 5.09 5.39 -0.38
CA LEU A 250 6.42 5.84 0.06
C LEU A 250 6.97 4.92 1.16
N LEU A 251 6.13 4.56 2.13
CA LEU A 251 6.48 3.63 3.21
C LEU A 251 6.95 2.29 2.65
N ALA A 252 6.25 1.71 1.69
CA ALA A 252 6.64 0.45 1.08
C ALA A 252 8.00 0.56 0.35
N VAL A 253 8.23 1.62 -0.44
CA VAL A 253 9.53 1.81 -1.13
C VAL A 253 10.66 2.08 -0.14
N VAL A 254 10.41 2.81 0.95
CA VAL A 254 11.37 3.01 2.04
C VAL A 254 11.70 1.69 2.75
N CYS A 255 10.71 0.82 2.97
CA CYS A 255 10.94 -0.53 3.48
C CYS A 255 11.87 -1.34 2.55
N LEU A 256 11.64 -1.31 1.23
CA LEU A 256 12.54 -1.96 0.25
C LEU A 256 13.95 -1.36 0.28
N ALA A 257 14.07 -0.04 0.35
CA ALA A 257 15.35 0.66 0.38
C ALA A 257 16.14 0.33 1.66
N HIS A 258 15.47 0.38 2.81
CA HIS A 258 16.04 -0.01 4.10
C HIS A 258 16.53 -1.46 4.09
N ASP A 259 15.68 -2.40 3.65
CA ASP A 259 16.03 -3.82 3.60
C ASP A 259 17.08 -4.12 2.52
N GLY A 260 17.18 -3.24 1.50
CA GLY A 260 18.23 -3.23 0.47
C GLY A 260 19.53 -2.52 0.86
N GLY A 261 19.63 -2.00 2.09
CA GLY A 261 20.84 -1.41 2.66
C GLY A 261 21.05 0.09 2.40
N ILE A 262 20.07 0.80 1.82
CA ILE A 262 20.12 2.27 1.70
C ILE A 262 19.84 2.87 3.09
N PRO A 263 20.76 3.68 3.64
CA PRO A 263 20.50 4.40 4.89
C PRO A 263 19.34 5.39 4.70
N ILE A 264 18.32 5.27 5.55
CA ILE A 264 17.18 6.19 5.57
C ILE A 264 17.49 7.31 6.56
N GLU A 265 17.77 8.49 6.02
CA GLU A 265 18.15 9.69 6.79
C GLU A 265 16.96 10.63 7.03
N VAL A 266 15.74 10.23 6.66
CA VAL A 266 14.53 11.04 6.80
C VAL A 266 13.62 10.43 7.86
N GLU A 267 13.17 11.24 8.81
CA GLU A 267 12.18 10.85 9.82
C GLU A 267 10.85 11.56 9.55
N SER A 268 9.75 10.80 9.54
CA SER A 268 8.40 11.34 9.39
C SER A 268 7.35 10.39 9.96
N ASP A 269 6.31 10.93 10.60
CA ASP A 269 5.20 10.12 11.10
C ASP A 269 4.27 9.64 9.96
N TYR A 270 4.44 10.11 8.71
CA TYR A 270 3.85 9.45 7.53
C TYR A 270 4.49 8.09 7.22
N LEU A 271 5.69 7.84 7.77
CA LEU A 271 6.49 6.63 7.61
C LEU A 271 6.76 6.03 8.99
N PRO A 272 5.75 5.43 9.66
CA PRO A 272 5.86 5.01 11.04
C PRO A 272 7.16 4.22 11.29
N LYS A 273 8.01 4.74 12.18
CA LYS A 273 9.39 4.27 12.32
C LYS A 273 9.46 2.77 12.56
N HIS A 274 8.59 2.25 13.41
CA HIS A 274 8.61 0.84 13.73
C HIS A 274 8.27 0.02 12.50
N LEU A 275 7.29 0.43 11.67
CA LEU A 275 6.97 -0.12 10.35
C LEU A 275 8.17 -0.12 9.39
N VAL A 276 8.97 0.94 9.34
CA VAL A 276 10.18 0.95 8.50
C VAL A 276 11.22 -0.05 9.00
N GLN A 277 11.47 -0.06 10.31
CA GLN A 277 12.61 -0.79 10.90
C GLN A 277 12.34 -2.26 11.19
N ARG A 278 11.14 -2.76 10.89
CA ARG A 278 10.78 -4.16 11.17
C ARG A 278 10.88 -4.50 12.66
N SER A 279 10.71 -3.53 13.56
CA SER A 279 11.01 -3.68 15.00
C SER A 279 10.18 -4.76 15.72
N TRP A 280 9.08 -5.21 15.11
CA TRP A 280 8.12 -6.16 15.66
C TRP A 280 8.34 -7.60 15.18
N LEU A 281 9.19 -7.81 14.17
CA LEU A 281 9.21 -9.06 13.41
C LEU A 281 10.05 -10.10 14.14
N GLY A 282 9.35 -11.06 14.74
CA GLY A 282 9.89 -12.02 15.72
C GLY A 282 9.14 -12.01 17.06
N GLU A 283 8.22 -11.07 17.29
CA GLU A 283 7.42 -11.04 18.53
C GLU A 283 6.15 -11.90 18.47
N PHE A 284 5.66 -12.30 17.28
CA PHE A 284 4.42 -13.11 17.11
C PHE A 284 4.48 -14.02 15.87
N GLU A 285 3.83 -15.20 15.94
CA GLU A 285 3.72 -16.17 14.82
C GLU A 285 2.89 -15.62 13.64
N THR A 286 3.41 -15.76 12.41
CA THR A 286 2.77 -15.37 11.14
C THR A 286 2.16 -16.55 10.38
#